data_AF-Q5V063-F1
#
_entry.id   AF-Q5V063-F1
#
_cell.length_a   1.000
_cell.length_b   1.000
_cell.length_c   1.000
_cell.angle_alpha   90.00
_cell.angle_beta   90.00
_cell.angle_gamma   90.00
#
_symmetry.space_group_name_H-M   'P 1'
#
loop_
_entity.id
_entity.type
_entity.pdbx_description
1 polymer ?
#
loop_
_entity_poly.entity_id
_entity_poly.type
_entity_poly.pdbx_seq_one_letter_code
_entity_poly.pdbx_strand_id
1 'polypeptide(L)'
;MARQQSRADIASGVIIGLTTIAGLTVWSRLPAEIAIHFSASGTPDTYVSKPVGVVLMPVLMLATLLVLKGAFRYDPPDVPQVAATITVATMAFMGAVHGLVLAWNLSYPVPFDLVLIGSLVWAVVMVAYALKAEYAD
;
A
#
# COMPACT_ATOMS: atom_id res chain seq x y z
N MET A 1 1.70 -22.64 9.37
CA MET A 1 0.81 -21.81 8.51
C MET A 1 -0.10 -20.88 9.33
N ALA A 2 -1.10 -21.37 10.08
CA ALA A 2 -2.13 -20.52 10.71
C ALA A 2 -1.60 -19.37 11.60
N ARG A 3 -0.55 -19.62 12.39
CA ARG A 3 0.02 -18.60 13.30
C ARG A 3 0.76 -17.46 12.57
N GLN A 4 1.48 -17.75 11.50
CA GLN A 4 2.17 -16.71 10.72
C GLN A 4 1.16 -15.86 9.94
N GLN A 5 0.17 -16.50 9.31
CA GLN A 5 -0.90 -15.78 8.63
C GLN A 5 -1.70 -14.91 9.59
N SER A 6 -1.99 -15.39 10.81
CA SER A 6 -2.66 -14.59 11.85
C SER A 6 -1.86 -13.34 12.24
N ARG A 7 -0.52 -13.44 12.36
CA ARG A 7 0.33 -12.28 12.64
C ARG A 7 0.36 -11.30 11.47
N ALA A 8 0.40 -11.80 10.24
CA ALA A 8 0.33 -10.97 9.03
C ALA A 8 -1.02 -10.23 8.93
N ASP A 9 -2.13 -10.92 9.21
CA ASP A 9 -3.46 -10.31 9.24
C ASP A 9 -3.56 -9.19 10.29
N ILE A 10 -3.02 -9.40 11.50
CA ILE A 10 -2.97 -8.36 12.53
C ILE A 10 -2.11 -7.18 12.08
N ALA A 11 -0.91 -7.44 11.56
CA ALA A 11 -0.02 -6.39 11.07
C ALA A 11 -0.66 -5.57 9.94
N SER A 12 -1.26 -6.25 8.96
CA SER A 12 -2.02 -5.63 7.87
C SER A 12 -3.18 -4.79 8.39
N GLY A 13 -3.96 -5.30 9.34
CA GLY A 13 -5.05 -4.56 9.99
C GLY A 13 -4.56 -3.31 10.70
N VAL A 14 -3.42 -3.39 11.40
CA VAL A 14 -2.78 -2.23 12.03
C VAL A 14 -2.35 -1.20 11.00
N ILE A 15 -1.71 -1.62 9.89
CA ILE A 15 -1.28 -0.70 8.81
C ILE A 15 -2.49 0.01 8.18
N ILE A 16 -3.59 -0.72 7.91
CA ILE A 16 -4.83 -0.14 7.38
C ILE A 16 -5.43 0.86 8.38
N GLY A 17 -5.47 0.49 9.66
CA GLY A 17 -5.94 1.36 10.73
C GLY A 17 -5.13 2.65 10.83
N LEU A 18 -3.81 2.55 10.84
CA LEU A 18 -2.90 3.71 10.84
C LEU A 18 -3.08 4.58 9.59
N THR A 19 -3.25 3.97 8.42
CA THR A 19 -3.49 4.69 7.16
C THR A 19 -4.79 5.49 7.24
N THR A 20 -5.85 4.89 7.78
CA THR A 20 -7.15 5.53 7.98
C THR A 20 -7.05 6.70 8.97
N ILE A 21 -6.41 6.46 10.12
CA ILE A 21 -6.19 7.47 11.17
C ILE A 21 -5.38 8.64 10.62
N ALA A 22 -4.35 8.40 9.81
CA ALA A 22 -3.54 9.44 9.21
C ALA A 22 -4.37 10.40 8.36
N GLY A 23 -5.22 9.87 7.46
CA GLY A 23 -6.13 10.66 6.64
C GLY A 23 -7.13 11.48 7.45
N LEU A 24 -7.74 10.88 8.49
CA LEU A 24 -8.67 11.57 9.38
C LEU A 24 -7.99 12.67 10.20
N THR A 25 -6.75 12.43 10.66
CA THR A 25 -5.98 13.38 11.47
C THR A 25 -5.66 14.67 10.70
N VAL A 26 -5.46 14.58 9.39
CA VAL A 26 -5.11 15.73 8.55
C VAL A 26 -6.31 16.33 7.82
N TRP A 27 -7.52 15.78 7.99
CA TRP A 27 -8.73 16.11 7.24
C TRP A 27 -9.04 17.61 7.14
N SER A 28 -8.91 18.34 8.26
CA SER A 28 -9.20 19.77 8.34
C SER A 28 -8.23 20.63 7.53
N ARG A 29 -7.03 20.11 7.22
CA ARG A 29 -5.98 20.80 6.48
C ARG A 29 -5.96 20.44 4.99
N LEU A 30 -6.67 19.40 4.58
CA LEU A 30 -6.72 18.99 3.18
C LEU A 30 -7.56 19.98 2.34
N PRO A 31 -7.23 20.19 1.06
CA PRO A 31 -8.05 20.94 0.12
C PRO A 31 -9.39 20.24 -0.17
N ALA A 32 -10.35 20.95 -0.79
CA ALA A 32 -11.64 20.37 -1.17
C ALA A 32 -11.49 19.27 -2.25
N GLU A 33 -10.52 19.43 -3.14
CA GLU A 33 -10.12 18.46 -4.15
C GLU A 33 -8.70 17.95 -3.85
N ILE A 34 -8.54 16.63 -3.87
CA ILE A 34 -7.29 15.93 -3.58
C ILE A 34 -6.73 15.35 -4.88
N ALA A 35 -5.47 15.69 -5.19
CA ALA A 35 -4.73 15.02 -6.26
C ALA A 35 -4.44 13.57 -5.85
N ILE A 36 -4.79 12.60 -6.70
CA ILE A 36 -4.60 11.17 -6.43
C ILE A 36 -3.80 10.43 -7.51
N HIS A 37 -3.54 11.06 -8.65
CA HIS A 37 -2.71 10.53 -9.71
C HIS A 37 -1.74 11.60 -10.21
N PHE A 38 -0.56 11.16 -10.60
CA PHE A 38 0.56 11.99 -11.02
C PHE A 38 1.17 11.40 -12.29
N SER A 39 1.46 12.25 -13.26
CA SER A 39 2.14 11.86 -14.49
C SER A 39 3.57 11.38 -14.21
N ALA A 40 4.24 10.84 -15.23
CA ALA A 40 5.65 10.47 -15.15
C ALA A 40 6.59 11.65 -14.83
N SER A 41 6.16 12.90 -15.08
CA SER A 41 6.89 14.10 -14.69
C SER A 41 6.50 14.63 -13.30
N GLY A 42 5.74 13.86 -12.52
CA GLY A 42 5.30 14.23 -11.18
C GLY A 42 4.21 15.30 -11.14
N THR A 43 3.58 15.61 -12.27
CA THR A 43 2.50 16.62 -12.31
C THR A 43 1.17 15.96 -11.98
N PRO A 44 0.38 16.49 -11.02
CA PRO A 44 -0.95 15.95 -10.75
C PRO A 44 -1.86 16.13 -11.96
N ASP A 45 -2.56 15.07 -12.35
CA ASP A 45 -3.45 15.08 -13.53
C ASP A 45 -4.86 14.55 -13.24
N THR A 46 -5.09 13.96 -12.06
CA THR A 46 -6.40 13.46 -11.62
C THR A 46 -6.69 13.88 -10.19
N TYR A 47 -7.89 14.42 -9.99
CA TYR A 47 -8.38 14.95 -8.72
C TYR A 47 -9.72 14.31 -8.35
N VAL A 48 -9.97 14.19 -7.05
CA VAL A 48 -11.23 13.70 -6.50
C VAL A 48 -11.66 14.55 -5.30
N SER A 49 -12.91 14.42 -4.87
CA SER A 49 -13.36 15.09 -3.65
C SER A 49 -12.58 14.61 -2.42
N LYS A 50 -12.41 15.49 -1.43
CA LYS A 50 -11.72 15.17 -0.17
C LYS A 50 -12.16 13.85 0.49
N PRO A 51 -13.47 13.56 0.63
CA PRO A 51 -13.90 12.28 1.21
C PRO A 51 -13.43 11.08 0.41
N VAL A 52 -13.48 11.16 -0.93
CA VAL A 52 -13.00 10.10 -1.80
C VAL A 52 -11.48 9.94 -1.65
N GLY A 53 -10.71 11.02 -1.72
CA GLY A 53 -9.24 10.95 -1.62
C GLY A 53 -8.72 10.38 -0.30
N VAL A 54 -9.44 10.60 0.81
CA VAL A 54 -9.08 10.07 2.13
C VAL A 54 -9.52 8.62 2.31
N VAL A 55 -10.72 8.24 1.86
CA VAL A 55 -11.31 6.92 2.13
C VAL A 55 -10.91 5.86 1.10
N LEU A 56 -10.60 6.27 -0.13
CA LEU A 56 -10.34 5.35 -1.25
C LEU A 56 -9.20 4.37 -0.94
N MET A 57 -8.06 4.85 -0.46
CA MET A 57 -6.91 3.97 -0.23
C MET A 57 -7.16 2.95 0.91
N PRO A 58 -7.67 3.33 2.09
CA PRO A 58 -8.07 2.34 3.10
C PRO A 58 -9.05 1.27 2.58
N VAL A 59 -10.02 1.66 1.76
CA VAL A 59 -10.97 0.71 1.14
C VAL A 59 -10.25 -0.23 0.16
N LEU A 60 -9.38 0.31 -0.69
CA LEU A 60 -8.57 -0.50 -1.59
C LEU A 60 -7.66 -1.47 -0.82
N MET A 61 -7.04 -1.04 0.27
CA MET A 61 -6.19 -1.92 1.09
C MET A 61 -7.00 -3.08 1.68
N LEU A 62 -8.21 -2.82 2.18
CA LEU A 62 -9.10 -3.88 2.67
C LEU A 62 -9.48 -4.85 1.55
N ALA A 63 -9.86 -4.34 0.37
CA ALA A 63 -10.19 -5.16 -0.78
C ALA A 63 -8.98 -6.02 -1.22
N THR A 64 -7.80 -5.43 -1.33
CA THR A 64 -6.56 -6.14 -1.67
C THR A 64 -6.21 -7.19 -0.63
N LEU A 65 -6.37 -6.92 0.67
CA LEU A 65 -6.14 -7.91 1.73
C LEU A 65 -7.07 -9.12 1.56
N LEU A 66 -8.35 -8.90 1.26
CA LEU A 66 -9.31 -9.98 1.01
C LEU A 66 -8.95 -10.78 -0.24
N VAL A 67 -8.55 -10.11 -1.32
CA VAL A 67 -8.10 -10.76 -2.57
C VAL A 67 -6.87 -11.63 -2.31
N LEU A 68 -5.83 -11.11 -1.63
CA LEU A 68 -4.63 -11.88 -1.31
C LEU A 68 -4.93 -13.08 -0.41
N LYS A 69 -5.80 -12.91 0.59
CA LYS A 69 -6.25 -14.02 1.45
C LYS A 69 -7.01 -15.09 0.67
N GLY A 70 -7.84 -14.69 -0.29
CA GLY A 70 -8.53 -15.60 -1.20
C GLY A 70 -7.55 -16.35 -2.10
N ALA A 71 -6.63 -15.63 -2.73
CA ALA A 71 -5.62 -16.18 -3.62
C ALA A 71 -4.74 -17.22 -2.91
N PHE A 72 -4.11 -16.88 -1.77
CA PHE A 72 -3.26 -17.80 -1.03
C PHE A 72 -4.01 -18.95 -0.34
N ARG A 73 -5.34 -18.88 -0.27
CA ARG A 73 -6.16 -20.02 0.17
C ARG A 73 -6.39 -21.00 -0.98
N TYR A 74 -6.53 -20.49 -2.21
CA TYR A 74 -6.75 -21.31 -3.39
C TYR A 74 -5.44 -21.95 -3.89
N ASP A 75 -4.37 -21.15 -3.93
CA ASP A 75 -3.04 -21.53 -4.37
C ASP A 75 -2.00 -21.09 -3.33
N PRO A 76 -1.81 -21.88 -2.26
CA PRO A 76 -0.86 -21.55 -1.21
C PRO A 76 0.58 -21.75 -1.69
N PRO A 77 1.51 -20.84 -1.37
CA PRO A 77 2.92 -21.04 -1.69
C PRO A 77 3.53 -22.18 -0.85
N ASP A 78 4.55 -22.83 -1.40
CA ASP A 78 5.30 -23.89 -0.72
C ASP A 78 5.93 -23.40 0.60
N VAL A 79 6.37 -22.13 0.61
CA VAL A 79 6.90 -21.45 1.79
C VAL A 79 5.85 -20.47 2.35
N PRO A 80 5.21 -20.77 3.51
CA PRO A 80 4.13 -19.95 4.08
C PRO A 80 4.50 -18.49 4.37
N GLN A 81 5.79 -18.23 4.63
CA GLN A 81 6.34 -16.91 4.88
C GLN A 81 6.21 -15.99 3.66
N VAL A 82 6.14 -16.55 2.45
CA VAL A 82 5.97 -15.78 1.21
C VAL A 82 4.61 -15.09 1.23
N ALA A 83 3.52 -15.84 1.45
CA ALA A 83 2.18 -15.27 1.55
C ALA A 83 2.08 -14.19 2.64
N ALA A 84 2.62 -14.47 3.84
CA ALA A 84 2.61 -13.53 4.95
C ALA A 84 3.39 -12.24 4.64
N THR A 85 4.58 -12.38 4.05
CA THR A 85 5.47 -11.25 3.72
C THR A 85 4.89 -10.41 2.61
N ILE A 86 4.44 -11.02 1.51
CA ILE A 86 3.79 -10.31 0.39
C ILE A 86 2.58 -9.53 0.92
N THR A 87 1.74 -10.14 1.74
CA THR A 87 0.55 -9.48 2.30
C THR A 87 0.91 -8.22 3.07
N VAL A 88 1.82 -8.31 4.05
CA VAL A 88 2.23 -7.16 4.87
C VAL A 88 2.97 -6.11 4.04
N ALA A 89 3.83 -6.54 3.14
CA ALA A 89 4.57 -5.70 2.21
C ALA A 89 3.61 -4.88 1.33
N THR A 90 2.61 -5.51 0.72
CA THR A 90 1.60 -4.81 -0.09
C THR A 90 0.85 -3.77 0.74
N MET A 91 0.44 -4.08 1.97
CA MET A 91 -0.22 -3.10 2.84
C MET A 91 0.70 -1.93 3.19
N ALA A 92 1.97 -2.21 3.52
CA ALA A 92 2.95 -1.17 3.83
C ALA A 92 3.18 -0.24 2.62
N PHE A 93 3.29 -0.81 1.41
CA PHE A 93 3.45 -0.05 0.19
C PHE A 93 2.24 0.86 -0.08
N MET A 94 1.01 0.33 0.00
CA MET A 94 -0.21 1.12 -0.19
C MET A 94 -0.35 2.23 0.86
N GLY A 95 -0.01 1.93 2.12
CA GLY A 95 0.01 2.92 3.20
C GLY A 95 1.04 4.04 2.96
N ALA A 96 2.23 3.68 2.47
CA ALA A 96 3.25 4.66 2.08
C ALA A 96 2.78 5.56 0.93
N VAL A 97 2.16 4.98 -0.11
CA VAL A 97 1.56 5.74 -1.22
C VAL A 97 0.48 6.70 -0.70
N HIS A 98 -0.40 6.26 0.21
CA HIS A 98 -1.38 7.16 0.83
C HIS A 98 -0.71 8.32 1.58
N GLY A 99 0.33 8.02 2.37
CA GLY A 99 1.11 9.03 3.08
C GLY A 99 1.70 10.09 2.15
N LEU A 100 2.22 9.68 0.99
CA LEU A 100 2.75 10.59 -0.03
C LEU A 100 1.65 11.44 -0.67
N VAL A 101 0.48 10.85 -0.95
CA VAL A 101 -0.69 11.59 -1.44
C VAL A 101 -1.12 12.64 -0.42
N LEU A 102 -1.21 12.29 0.87
CA LEU A 102 -1.53 13.23 1.93
C LEU A 102 -0.47 14.33 2.05
N ALA A 103 0.82 13.97 1.99
CA ALA A 103 1.92 14.93 2.07
C ALA A 103 1.85 15.96 0.93
N TRP A 104 1.66 15.51 -0.31
CA TRP A 104 1.50 16.38 -1.46
C TRP A 104 0.32 17.35 -1.28
N ASN A 105 -0.85 16.83 -0.90
CA ASN A 105 -2.06 17.64 -0.75
C ASN A 105 -2.02 18.58 0.48
N LEU A 106 -1.06 18.38 1.39
CA LEU A 106 -0.72 19.31 2.47
C LEU A 106 0.37 20.32 2.07
N SER A 107 0.70 20.39 0.78
CA SER A 107 1.74 21.27 0.21
C SER A 107 3.17 20.95 0.67
N TYR A 108 3.45 19.71 1.11
CA TYR A 108 4.82 19.26 1.28
C TYR A 108 5.44 18.89 -0.07
N PRO A 109 6.74 19.17 -0.28
CA PRO A 109 7.44 18.75 -1.49
C PRO A 109 7.57 17.22 -1.50
N VAL A 110 7.05 16.57 -2.54
CA VAL A 110 7.19 15.13 -2.77
C VAL A 110 8.05 14.89 -4.01
N PRO A 111 9.22 14.24 -3.88
CA PRO A 111 10.08 13.94 -5.02
C PRO A 111 9.54 12.72 -5.78
N PHE A 112 8.60 12.94 -6.71
CA PHE A 112 7.93 11.84 -7.43
C PHE A 112 8.88 10.94 -8.24
N ASP A 113 10.03 11.45 -8.70
CA ASP A 113 11.06 10.62 -9.33
C ASP A 113 11.57 9.54 -8.38
N LEU A 114 11.83 9.90 -7.11
CA LEU A 114 12.25 8.96 -6.08
C LEU A 114 11.11 8.02 -5.69
N VAL A 115 9.86 8.47 -5.73
CA VAL A 115 8.69 7.61 -5.50
C VAL A 115 8.60 6.55 -6.60
N LEU A 116 8.78 6.94 -7.86
CA LEU A 116 8.77 6.03 -9.01
C LEU A 116 9.91 5.01 -8.89
N ILE A 117 11.15 5.47 -8.71
CA ILE A 117 12.32 4.60 -8.55
C ILE A 117 12.13 3.67 -7.35
N GLY A 118 11.70 4.21 -6.21
CA GLY A 118 11.44 3.44 -5.00
C GLY A 118 10.38 2.37 -5.21
N SER A 119 9.32 2.66 -5.97
CA SER A 119 8.26 1.70 -6.31
C SER A 119 8.76 0.58 -7.22
N LEU A 120 9.61 0.91 -8.20
CA LEU A 120 10.23 -0.09 -9.08
C LEU A 120 11.20 -0.99 -8.31
N VAL A 121 12.05 -0.40 -7.47
CA VAL A 121 12.97 -1.14 -6.61
C VAL A 121 12.18 -2.04 -5.67
N TRP A 122 11.13 -1.53 -5.05
CA TRP A 122 10.25 -2.31 -4.19
C TRP A 122 9.67 -3.53 -4.92
N ALA A 123 9.13 -3.33 -6.13
CA ALA A 123 8.60 -4.43 -6.95
C ALA A 123 9.66 -5.50 -7.24
N VAL A 124 10.86 -5.08 -7.68
CA VAL A 124 11.98 -6.00 -7.94
C VAL A 124 12.37 -6.77 -6.69
N VAL A 125 12.48 -6.10 -5.53
CA VAL A 125 12.84 -6.74 -4.26
C VAL A 125 11.79 -7.77 -3.84
N MET A 126 10.50 -7.46 -3.99
CA MET A 126 9.42 -8.39 -3.63
C MET A 126 9.37 -9.62 -4.55
N VAL A 127 9.54 -9.42 -5.86
CA VAL A 127 9.62 -10.53 -6.82
C VAL A 127 10.86 -11.39 -6.55
N ALA A 128 12.03 -10.77 -6.37
CA ALA A 128 13.27 -11.49 -6.09
C ALA A 128 13.19 -12.26 -4.75
N TYR A 129 12.56 -11.67 -3.73
CA TYR A 129 12.29 -12.35 -2.46
C TYR A 129 11.43 -13.60 -2.67
N ALA A 130 10.30 -13.48 -3.38
CA ALA A 130 9.39 -14.60 -3.62
C ALA A 130 10.08 -15.72 -4.39
N LEU A 131 10.76 -15.38 -5.50
CA LEU A 131 11.48 -16.37 -6.32
C LEU A 131 12.59 -17.08 -5.53
N LYS A 132 13.36 -16.33 -4.75
CA LYS A 132 14.42 -16.91 -3.91
C LYS A 132 13.84 -17.83 -2.84
N ALA A 133 12.74 -17.43 -2.21
CA ALA A 133 12.13 -18.20 -1.14
C ALA A 133 11.48 -19.50 -1.65
N GLU A 134 10.97 -19.52 -2.88
CA GLU A 134 10.25 -20.68 -3.42
C GLU A 134 11.11 -21.62 -4.27
N TYR A 135 12.14 -21.11 -4.98
CA TYR A 135 12.82 -21.88 -6.02
C TYR A 135 14.35 -21.97 -5.87
N ALA A 136 14.93 -21.25 -4.91
CA ALA A 136 16.36 -21.31 -4.66
C ALA A 136 16.65 -22.14 -3.39
N ASP A 137 16.51 -23.46 -3.54
CA ASP A 137 17.24 -24.44 -2.73
C ASP A 137 18.66 -24.63 -3.30
#